data_AF-A0A3A4NY89-F1
#
_entry.id   AF-A0A3A4NY89-F1
#
_cell.length_a   1.000
_cell.length_b   1.000
_cell.length_c   1.000
_cell.angle_alpha   90.00
_cell.angle_beta   90.00
_cell.angle_gamma   90.00
#
_symmetry.space_group_name_H-M   'P 1'
#
loop_
_entity.id
_entity.type
_entity.pdbx_description
1 polymer ?
#
loop_
_entity_poly.entity_id
_entity_poly.type
_entity_poly.pdbx_seq_one_letter_code
_entity_poly.pdbx_strand_id
1 'polypeptide(L)'
;MKPNATWINDWKIGISPALEATIANELLVFFTNFWNEQGLDNKSKTTRNRYANALHTLGGYLVEKAVSDNGLDKTTDELLFEYTDFDEGPLIYLDNEVWQSEVDMVCRKIHQYLKKKTNK
;
A
#
# COMPACT_ATOMS: atom_id res chain seq x y z
N MET A 1 -10.30 7.32 -5.59
CA MET A 1 -9.43 8.24 -6.36
C MET A 1 -8.19 7.46 -6.79
N LYS A 2 -7.64 7.68 -8.00
CA LYS A 2 -6.37 7.03 -8.40
C LYS A 2 -5.23 7.52 -7.50
N PRO A 3 -4.21 6.69 -7.18
CA PRO A 3 -3.03 7.15 -6.47
C PRO A 3 -2.47 8.42 -7.11
N ASN A 4 -2.16 9.43 -6.29
CA ASN A 4 -1.61 10.69 -6.77
C ASN A 4 -0.75 11.35 -5.69
N ALA A 5 -0.06 12.43 -6.06
CA ALA A 5 0.94 13.07 -5.23
C ALA A 5 0.41 13.65 -3.91
N THR A 6 -0.91 13.90 -3.76
CA THR A 6 -1.43 14.40 -2.47
C THR A 6 -1.30 13.37 -1.37
N TRP A 7 -1.29 12.08 -1.70
CA TRP A 7 -1.15 10.99 -0.73
C TRP A 7 0.17 11.04 0.05
N ILE A 8 1.24 11.53 -0.58
CA ILE A 8 2.54 11.69 0.07
C ILE A 8 2.43 12.63 1.28
N ASN A 9 1.61 13.68 1.19
CA ASN A 9 1.38 14.58 2.31
C ASN A 9 0.49 13.95 3.39
N ASP A 10 -0.49 13.14 2.99
CA ASP A 10 -1.40 12.45 3.91
C ASP A 10 -0.66 11.43 4.79
N TRP A 11 0.41 10.81 4.27
CA TRP A 11 1.21 9.79 4.97
C TRP A 11 2.33 10.37 5.83
N LYS A 12 2.53 11.68 5.84
CA LYS A 12 3.62 12.31 6.59
C LYS A 12 3.34 12.26 8.10
N ILE A 13 4.30 11.76 8.86
CA ILE A 13 4.21 11.59 10.33
C ILE A 13 5.15 12.57 11.03
N GLY A 14 6.28 12.91 10.39
CA GLY A 14 7.24 13.91 10.88
C GLY A 14 8.35 13.35 11.77
N ILE A 15 8.50 12.03 11.86
CA ILE A 15 9.57 11.36 12.62
C ILE A 15 10.88 11.40 11.83
N SER A 16 10.84 11.02 10.55
CA SER A 16 11.99 11.05 9.66
C SER A 16 11.56 11.58 8.28
N PRO A 17 11.38 12.90 8.11
CA PRO A 17 10.76 13.47 6.92
C PRO A 17 11.43 13.08 5.60
N ALA A 18 12.75 12.88 5.61
CA ALA A 18 13.49 12.44 4.42
C ALA A 18 13.19 10.99 4.06
N LEU A 19 13.19 10.07 5.05
CA LEU A 19 12.86 8.67 4.84
C LEU A 19 11.39 8.49 4.45
N GLU A 20 10.47 9.18 5.16
CA GLU A 20 9.04 9.19 4.84
C GLU A 20 8.79 9.60 3.39
N ALA A 21 9.44 10.67 2.93
CA ALA A 21 9.30 11.14 1.56
C ALA A 21 9.81 10.11 0.54
N THR A 22 10.95 9.46 0.81
CA THR A 22 11.50 8.40 -0.06
C THR A 22 10.51 7.25 -0.19
N ILE A 23 10.09 6.66 0.94
CA ILE A 23 9.17 5.51 0.96
C ILE A 23 7.82 5.88 0.34
N ALA A 24 7.26 7.05 0.67
CA ALA A 24 5.99 7.50 0.11
C ALA A 24 6.03 7.67 -1.41
N ASN A 25 7.13 8.19 -1.97
CA ASN A 25 7.29 8.31 -3.41
C ASN A 25 7.40 6.93 -4.08
N GLU A 26 8.19 6.02 -3.52
CA GLU A 26 8.34 4.66 -4.04
C GLU A 26 7.02 3.89 -4.01
N LEU A 27 6.27 3.98 -2.90
CA LEU A 27 4.92 3.41 -2.78
C LEU A 27 3.95 4.01 -3.80
N LEU A 28 3.99 5.32 -4.02
CA LEU A 28 3.11 5.97 -5.00
C LEU A 28 3.38 5.46 -6.42
N VAL A 29 4.65 5.32 -6.80
CA VAL A 29 5.05 4.73 -8.09
C VAL A 29 4.57 3.30 -8.19
N PHE A 30 4.81 2.49 -7.14
CA PHE A 30 4.38 1.09 -7.10
C PHE A 30 2.85 0.95 -7.23
N PHE A 31 2.08 1.68 -6.43
CA PHE A 31 0.62 1.64 -6.47
C PHE A 31 0.04 2.14 -7.79
N THR A 32 0.69 3.12 -8.43
CA THR A 32 0.28 3.59 -9.77
C THR A 32 0.47 2.49 -10.81
N ASN A 33 1.61 1.79 -10.78
CA ASN A 33 1.89 0.68 -11.69
C ASN A 33 0.94 -0.49 -11.46
N PHE A 34 0.72 -0.88 -10.20
CA PHE A 34 -0.25 -1.88 -9.81
C PHE A 34 -1.66 -1.51 -10.30
N TRP A 35 -2.09 -0.27 -10.09
CA TRP A 35 -3.40 0.22 -10.52
C TRP A 35 -3.62 0.06 -12.02
N ASN A 36 -2.60 0.42 -12.80
CA ASN A 36 -2.62 0.32 -14.26
C ASN A 36 -2.66 -1.15 -14.71
N GLU A 37 -1.83 -2.02 -14.13
CA GLU A 37 -1.80 -3.46 -14.45
C GLU A 37 -3.13 -4.14 -14.16
N GLN A 38 -3.78 -3.78 -13.05
CA GLN A 38 -5.11 -4.30 -12.70
C GLN A 38 -6.25 -3.70 -13.56
N GLY A 39 -5.95 -2.72 -14.42
CA GLY A 39 -6.91 -2.05 -15.28
C GLY A 39 -8.03 -1.36 -14.48
N LEU A 40 -7.70 -0.81 -13.31
CA LEU A 40 -8.70 -0.30 -12.36
C LEU A 40 -9.48 0.90 -12.91
N ASP A 41 -8.90 1.67 -13.83
CA ASP A 41 -9.57 2.79 -14.49
C ASP A 41 -10.85 2.35 -15.26
N ASN A 42 -10.89 1.08 -15.69
CA ASN A 42 -12.03 0.49 -16.41
C ASN A 42 -13.02 -0.23 -15.48
N LYS A 43 -12.81 -0.22 -14.16
CA LYS A 43 -13.69 -0.88 -13.18
C LYS A 43 -14.78 0.06 -12.66
N SER A 44 -15.78 -0.52 -12.01
CA SER A 44 -16.86 0.23 -11.37
C SER A 44 -16.34 1.27 -10.38
N LYS A 45 -17.10 2.34 -10.15
CA LYS A 45 -16.78 3.37 -9.14
C LYS A 45 -16.55 2.75 -7.76
N THR A 46 -17.40 1.81 -7.35
CA THR A 46 -17.30 1.11 -6.07
C THR A 46 -15.98 0.34 -5.96
N THR A 47 -15.61 -0.41 -6.99
CA THR A 47 -14.34 -1.13 -7.04
C THR A 47 -13.15 -0.18 -6.97
N ARG A 48 -13.14 0.89 -7.77
CA ARG A 48 -12.06 1.89 -7.75
C ARG A 48 -11.91 2.54 -6.38
N ASN A 49 -13.03 2.83 -5.70
CA ASN A 49 -12.99 3.42 -4.36
C ASN A 49 -12.45 2.45 -3.31
N ARG A 50 -12.88 1.18 -3.34
CA ARG A 50 -12.32 0.12 -2.49
C ARG A 50 -10.81 0.03 -2.62
N TYR A 51 -10.31 -0.09 -3.85
CA TYR A 51 -8.88 -0.17 -4.10
C TYR A 51 -8.16 1.10 -3.67
N ALA A 52 -8.71 2.27 -3.98
CA ALA A 52 -8.10 3.55 -3.57
C ALA A 52 -7.96 3.66 -2.05
N ASN A 53 -9.03 3.35 -1.31
CA ASN A 53 -9.04 3.44 0.14
C ASN A 53 -8.06 2.45 0.76
N ALA A 54 -8.07 1.19 0.30
CA ALA A 54 -7.15 0.17 0.79
C ALA A 54 -5.68 0.50 0.50
N LEU A 55 -5.37 0.97 -0.72
CA LEU A 55 -4.00 1.38 -1.09
C LEU A 55 -3.53 2.61 -0.29
N HIS A 56 -4.42 3.59 -0.09
CA HIS A 56 -4.10 4.77 0.72
C HIS A 56 -3.83 4.40 2.18
N THR A 57 -4.69 3.54 2.74
CA THR A 57 -4.56 3.04 4.12
C THR A 57 -3.26 2.24 4.29
N LEU A 58 -2.99 1.30 3.38
CA LEU A 58 -1.76 0.49 3.38
C LEU A 58 -0.52 1.38 3.26
N GLY A 59 -0.54 2.38 2.38
CA GLY A 59 0.59 3.30 2.21
C GLY A 59 0.95 4.05 3.49
N GLY A 60 -0.05 4.56 4.21
CA GLY A 60 0.17 5.23 5.49
C GLY A 60 0.77 4.29 6.53
N TYR A 61 0.24 3.07 6.62
CA TYR A 61 0.78 2.04 7.52
C TYR A 61 2.24 1.70 7.19
N LEU A 62 2.59 1.53 5.92
CA LEU A 62 3.96 1.19 5.52
C LEU A 62 4.95 2.32 5.77
N VAL A 63 4.54 3.59 5.58
CA VAL A 63 5.37 4.75 5.94
C VAL A 63 5.62 4.80 7.44
N GLU A 64 4.59 4.53 8.26
CA GLU A 64 4.74 4.43 9.72
C GLU A 64 5.71 3.31 10.11
N LYS A 65 5.60 2.14 9.48
CA LYS A 65 6.51 1.02 9.77
C LYS A 65 7.94 1.30 9.34
N ALA A 66 8.15 1.97 8.21
CA ALA A 66 9.49 2.32 7.73
C ALA A 66 10.27 3.20 8.71
N VAL A 67 9.58 4.10 9.43
CA VAL A 67 10.22 5.00 10.41
C VAL A 67 10.23 4.45 11.84
N SER A 68 9.63 3.28 12.06
CA SER A 68 9.69 2.59 13.35
C SER A 68 11.00 1.82 13.52
N ASP A 69 11.38 1.51 14.77
CA ASP A 69 12.60 0.74 15.06
C ASP A 69 12.70 -0.58 14.28
N ASN A 70 11.57 -1.20 13.96
CA ASN A 70 11.50 -2.47 13.22
C ASN A 70 11.63 -2.32 11.68
N GLY A 71 11.68 -1.09 11.17
CA GLY A 71 11.71 -0.80 9.73
C GLY A 71 12.90 0.02 9.26
N LEU A 72 13.77 0.49 10.17
CA LEU A 72 14.84 1.46 9.86
C LEU A 72 15.87 1.03 8.81
N ASP A 73 15.92 -0.25 8.43
CA ASP A 73 16.82 -0.78 7.39
C ASP A 73 16.10 -1.43 6.21
N LYS A 74 14.76 -1.38 6.16
CA LYS A 74 13.97 -2.05 5.13
C LYS A 74 13.72 -1.15 3.93
N THR A 75 13.89 -1.72 2.75
CA THR A 75 13.46 -1.12 1.48
C THR A 75 11.94 -1.15 1.34
N THR A 76 11.39 -0.32 0.44
CA THR A 76 9.95 -0.33 0.14
C THR A 76 9.46 -1.70 -0.35
N ASP A 77 10.26 -2.40 -1.15
CA ASP A 77 9.90 -3.74 -1.62
C ASP A 77 9.87 -4.76 -0.47
N GLU A 78 10.83 -4.72 0.47
CA GLU A 78 10.82 -5.58 1.66
C GLU A 78 9.60 -5.32 2.55
N LEU A 79 9.26 -4.04 2.78
CA LEU A 79 8.06 -3.65 3.52
C LEU A 79 6.79 -4.16 2.83
N LEU A 80 6.69 -4.04 1.50
CA LEU A 80 5.57 -4.57 0.73
C LEU A 80 5.46 -6.09 0.86
N PHE A 81 6.58 -6.83 0.76
CA PHE A 81 6.57 -8.28 0.90
C PHE A 81 6.22 -8.75 2.31
N GLU A 82 6.70 -8.06 3.34
CA GLU A 82 6.46 -8.43 4.74
C GLU A 82 5.01 -8.22 5.16
N TYR A 83 4.39 -7.13 4.68
CA TYR A 83 3.04 -6.75 5.11
C TYR A 83 1.95 -7.05 4.06
N THR A 84 2.30 -7.64 2.92
CA THR A 84 1.28 -8.15 1.99
C THR A 84 1.49 -9.64 1.74
N ASP A 85 0.61 -10.47 2.31
CA ASP A 85 0.66 -11.91 2.11
C ASP A 85 -0.58 -12.44 1.37
N PHE A 86 -0.61 -13.75 1.17
CA PHE A 86 -1.60 -14.51 0.43
C PHE A 86 -2.92 -14.66 1.18
N ASP A 87 -2.87 -14.61 2.51
CA ASP A 87 -4.06 -14.76 3.34
C ASP A 87 -4.62 -13.40 3.75
N GLU A 88 -3.77 -12.53 4.33
CA GLU A 88 -4.20 -11.28 4.97
C GLU A 88 -3.20 -10.11 4.75
N GLY A 89 -3.66 -8.90 5.06
CA GLY A 89 -2.84 -7.70 5.15
C GLY A 89 -2.52 -7.33 6.61
N PRO A 90 -1.90 -6.17 6.86
CA PRO A 90 -1.74 -5.69 8.22
C PRO A 90 -3.11 -5.43 8.86
N LEU A 91 -3.23 -5.72 10.15
CA LEU A 91 -4.42 -5.41 10.92
C LEU A 91 -4.47 -3.91 11.21
N ILE A 92 -5.30 -3.18 10.44
CA ILE A 92 -5.44 -1.72 10.53
C ILE A 92 -6.79 -1.33 11.15
N TYR A 93 -7.86 -2.05 10.82
CA TYR A 93 -9.22 -1.75 11.29
C TYR A 93 -9.69 -2.80 12.30
N LEU A 94 -9.32 -2.61 13.57
CA LEU A 94 -9.61 -3.55 14.67
C LEU A 94 -11.10 -3.84 14.86
N ASP A 95 -11.95 -2.83 14.71
CA ASP A 95 -13.41 -2.92 14.98
C ASP A 95 -14.27 -2.85 13.71
N ASN A 96 -13.65 -2.94 12.52
CA ASN A 96 -14.36 -2.84 11.25
C ASN A 96 -13.88 -3.90 10.26
N GLU A 97 -14.43 -5.11 10.42
CA GLU A 97 -14.15 -6.28 9.58
C GLU A 97 -14.42 -6.01 8.08
N VAL A 98 -15.43 -5.20 7.76
CA VAL A 98 -15.73 -4.84 6.36
C VAL A 98 -14.55 -4.09 5.76
N TRP A 99 -14.03 -3.07 6.43
CA TRP A 99 -12.89 -2.31 5.93
C TRP A 99 -11.58 -3.11 5.97
N GLN A 100 -11.38 -3.94 7.00
CA GLN A 100 -10.22 -4.83 7.07
C GLN A 100 -10.22 -5.81 5.88
N SER A 101 -11.36 -6.45 5.59
CA SER A 101 -11.48 -7.39 4.47
C SER A 101 -11.18 -6.77 3.11
N GLU A 102 -11.45 -5.46 2.94
CA GLU A 102 -11.09 -4.72 1.74
C GLU A 102 -9.57 -4.51 1.63
N VAL A 103 -8.90 -4.21 2.74
CA VAL A 103 -7.43 -4.13 2.82
C VAL A 103 -6.81 -5.49 2.52
N ASP A 104 -7.28 -6.57 3.17
CA ASP A 104 -6.75 -7.93 2.97
C ASP A 104 -6.89 -8.38 1.52
N MET A 105 -8.04 -8.12 0.90
CA MET A 105 -8.25 -8.41 -0.52
C MET A 105 -7.24 -7.69 -1.41
N VAL A 106 -6.96 -6.41 -1.16
CA VAL A 106 -5.97 -5.65 -1.94
C VAL A 106 -4.54 -6.13 -1.66
N CYS A 107 -4.18 -6.44 -0.41
CA CYS A 107 -2.88 -7.00 -0.05
C CYS A 107 -2.60 -8.31 -0.80
N ARG A 108 -3.59 -9.22 -0.86
CA ARG A 108 -3.48 -10.44 -1.67
C ARG A 108 -3.23 -10.17 -3.15
N LYS A 109 -3.86 -9.13 -3.71
CA LYS A 109 -3.64 -8.74 -5.11
C LYS A 109 -2.26 -8.13 -5.33
N ILE A 110 -1.76 -7.35 -4.37
CA ILE A 110 -0.40 -6.83 -4.38
C ILE A 110 0.61 -7.98 -4.32
N HIS A 111 0.45 -8.94 -3.42
CA HIS A 111 1.33 -10.12 -3.33
C HIS A 111 1.38 -10.91 -4.64
N GLN A 112 0.22 -11.13 -5.26
CA GLN A 112 0.15 -11.77 -6.59
C GLN A 112 0.87 -10.95 -7.66
N TYR A 113 0.80 -9.63 -7.60
CA TYR A 113 1.50 -8.73 -8.52
C TYR A 113 3.02 -8.76 -8.29
N LEU A 114 3.47 -8.72 -7.04
CA LEU A 114 4.87 -8.84 -6.65
C LEU A 114 5.48 -10.16 -7.13
N LYS A 115 4.82 -11.31 -6.86
CA LYS A 115 5.28 -12.62 -7.33
C LYS A 115 5.42 -12.70 -8.85
N LYS A 116 4.50 -12.07 -9.60
CA LYS A 116 4.59 -12.02 -11.07
C LYS A 116 5.75 -11.16 -11.57
N LYS A 117 6.12 -10.11 -10.82
CA LYS A 117 7.25 -9.22 -11.14
C LYS A 117 8.60 -9.88 -10.84
N THR A 118 8.68 -10.68 -9.77
CA THR A 118 9.92 -11.40 -9.38
C THR A 118 10.23 -12.61 -10.29
N ASN A 119 9.21 -13.20 -10.92
CA ASN A 119 9.38 -14.34 -11.85
C ASN A 119 9.65 -13.93 -13.31
N LYS A 120 9.95 -12.65 -13.55
CA LYS A 120 10.33 -12.09 -14.87
C LYS A 120 11.79 -11.71 -14.87
#